data_AF-A0A536U7D0-F1
#
_entry.id   AF-A0A536U7D0-F1
#
_cell.length_a   1.000
_cell.length_b   1.000
_cell.length_c   1.000
_cell.angle_alpha   90.00
_cell.angle_beta   90.00
_cell.angle_gamma   90.00
#
_symmetry.space_group_name_H-M   'P 1'
#
loop_
_entity.id
_entity.type
_entity.pdbx_description
1 polymer ?
#
loop_
_entity_poly.entity_id
_entity_poly.type
_entity_poly.pdbx_seq_one_letter_code
_entity_poly.pdbx_strand_id
1 'polypeptide(L)' 'MPAEVVASPAEPVLAPDEALSRARAMVPRLKARASLADTLRRCPDDSVRELSESGLMRLLQPRRVGGSELPWVALIDV' A
#
# COMPACT_ATOMS: atom_id res chain seq x y z
N MET A 1 20.33 4.23 11.19
CA MET A 1 19.13 5.05 11.42
C MET A 1 17.97 4.07 11.56
N PRO A 2 17.36 3.90 12.74
CA PRO A 2 16.20 3.04 12.85
C PRO A 2 15.09 3.71 12.05
N ALA A 3 14.51 2.99 11.08
CA ALA A 3 13.28 3.44 10.47
C ALA A 3 12.25 3.49 11.61
N GLU A 4 11.86 4.70 11.99
CA GLU A 4 10.72 4.93 12.87
C GLU A 4 9.54 4.18 12.25
N VAL A 5 9.16 3.05 12.87
CA VAL A 5 7.90 2.39 12.55
C VAL A 5 6.83 3.31 13.12
N VAL A 6 6.51 4.36 12.36
CA VAL A 6 5.36 5.21 12.62
C VAL A 6 4.17 4.27 12.56
N ALA A 7 3.64 3.92 13.72
CA ALA A 7 2.35 3.29 13.82
C ALA A 7 1.33 4.31 13.27
N SER A 8 1.08 4.24 11.97
CA SER A 8 0.14 5.13 11.29
C SER A 8 -1.27 4.83 11.80
N PRO A 9 -2.05 5.86 12.17
CA PRO A 9 -3.42 5.73 12.69
C PRO A 9 -4.22 4.80 11.78
N ALA A 10 -5.15 4.04 12.38
CA ALA A 10 -5.94 2.98 11.74
C ALA A 10 -6.14 3.20 10.23
N GLU A 11 -5.25 2.61 9.43
CA GLU A 11 -5.40 2.59 7.98
C GLU A 11 -6.71 1.88 7.66
N PRO A 12 -7.40 2.30 6.58
CA PRO A 12 -8.75 1.81 6.31
C PRO A 12 -8.76 0.29 6.17
N VAL A 13 -9.65 -0.36 6.91
CA VAL A 13 -9.96 -1.79 6.74
C VAL A 13 -10.67 -1.93 5.39
N LEU A 14 -10.04 -2.62 4.45
CA LEU A 14 -10.52 -2.73 3.07
C LEU A 14 -11.37 -3.98 2.87
N ALA A 15 -12.41 -3.86 2.04
CA ALA A 15 -13.02 -5.00 1.37
C ALA A 15 -12.18 -5.40 0.14
N PRO A 16 -12.26 -6.67 -0.34
CA PRO A 16 -11.49 -7.13 -1.50
C PRO A 16 -11.64 -6.25 -2.75
N ASP A 17 -12.87 -5.88 -3.11
CA ASP A 17 -13.14 -5.04 -4.30
C ASP A 17 -12.57 -3.63 -4.15
N GLU A 18 -12.55 -3.10 -2.92
CA GLU A 18 -11.99 -1.80 -2.62
C GLU A 18 -10.46 -1.81 -2.73
N ALA A 19 -9.82 -2.87 -2.24
CA ALA A 19 -8.38 -3.08 -2.41
C ALA A 19 -7.99 -3.10 -3.90
N LEU A 20 -8.72 -3.87 -4.71
CA LEU A 20 -8.49 -3.94 -6.15
C LEU A 20 -8.70 -2.59 -6.84
N SER A 21 -9.77 -1.86 -6.49
CA SER A 21 -10.05 -0.53 -7.03
C SER A 21 -8.94 0.46 -6.71
N ARG A 22 -8.48 0.51 -5.45
CA ARG A 22 -7.39 1.38 -5.01
C ARG A 22 -6.08 1.06 -5.72
N ALA A 23 -5.72 -0.22 -5.86
CA ALA A 23 -4.52 -0.63 -6.58
C ALA A 23 -4.56 -0.20 -8.05
N ARG A 24 -5.68 -0.42 -8.74
CA ARG A 24 -5.88 0.04 -10.13
C ARG A 24 -5.74 1.55 -10.26
N ALA A 25 -6.25 2.32 -9.31
CA ALA A 25 -6.11 3.79 -9.29
C ALA A 25 -4.67 4.27 -9.04
N MET A 26 -3.79 3.44 -8.48
CA MET A 26 -2.37 3.78 -8.27
C MET A 26 -1.50 3.52 -9.52
N VAL A 27 -1.85 2.53 -10.35
CA VAL A 27 -1.10 2.15 -11.56
C VAL A 27 -0.62 3.34 -12.41
N PRO A 28 -1.46 4.30 -12.83
CA PRO A 28 -0.99 5.41 -13.67
C PRO A 28 0.03 6.32 -12.96
N ARG A 29 -0.12 6.54 -11.65
CA ARG A 29 0.79 7.37 -10.85
C ARG A 29 2.14 6.69 -10.64
N LEU A 30 2.13 5.38 -10.39
CA LEU A 30 3.35 4.58 -10.30
C LEU A 30 4.11 4.56 -11.63
N LYS A 31 3.40 4.41 -12.76
CA LYS A 31 4.01 4.51 -14.11
C LYS A 31 4.68 5.86 -14.34
N ALA A 32 4.02 6.96 -13.97
CA ALA A 32 4.59 8.31 -14.11
C ALA A 32 5.86 8.51 -13.26
N ARG A 33 5.98 7.82 -12.12
CA ARG A 33 7.13 7.92 -11.20
C ARG A 33 8.21 6.86 -11.45
N ALA A 34 8.07 5.98 -12.43
CA ALA A 34 9.01 4.88 -12.68
C ALA A 34 10.45 5.37 -12.97
N SER A 35 10.61 6.33 -13.88
CA SER A 35 11.92 6.89 -14.22
C SER A 35 12.59 7.63 -13.04
N LEU A 36 11.78 8.21 -12.15
CA LEU A 36 12.27 8.81 -10.91
C LEU A 36 12.83 7.74 -9.98
N ALA A 37 12.14 6.61 -9.84
CA ALA A 37 12.61 5.48 -9.03
C ALA A 37 13.97 4.94 -9.52
N ASP A 38 14.14 4.84 -10.83
CA ASP A 38 15.41 4.39 -11.45
C ASP A 38 16.56 5.34 -11.11
N THR A 39 16.30 6.64 -11.23
CA THR A 39 17.28 7.71 -10.92
C THR A 39 17.66 7.70 -9.44
N LEU A 40 16.67 7.57 -8.55
CA LEU A 40 16.88 7.54 -7.10
C LEU A 40 17.47 6.21 -6.61
N ARG A 41 17.44 5.15 -7.43
CA ARG A 41 17.83 3.79 -7.05
C ARG A 41 17.06 3.26 -5.84
N ARG A 42 15.83 3.75 -5.64
CA ARG A 42 14.90 3.36 -4.57
C ARG A 42 13.47 3.77 -4.94
N CYS A 43 12.49 3.23 -4.23
CA CYS A 43 11.11 3.69 -4.34
C CYS A 43 11.00 5.17 -3.91
N PRO A 44 10.36 6.05 -4.70
CA PRO A 44 10.08 7.42 -4.30
C PRO A 44 9.22 7.47 -3.04
N ASP A 45 9.49 8.42 -2.14
CA ASP A 45 8.77 8.56 -0.87
C ASP A 45 7.27 8.78 -1.06
N ASP A 46 6.89 9.50 -2.11
CA ASP A 46 5.48 9.72 -2.46
C ASP A 46 4.76 8.43 -2.86
N SER A 47 5.44 7.50 -3.53
CA SER A 47 4.87 6.20 -3.88
C SER A 47 4.66 5.33 -2.65
N VAL A 48 5.62 5.35 -1.70
CA VAL A 48 5.51 4.61 -0.43
C VAL A 48 4.39 5.19 0.43
N ARG A 49 4.32 6.53 0.52
CA ARG A 49 3.26 7.22 1.27
C ARG A 49 1.89 6.90 0.72
N GLU A 50 1.71 7.01 -0.60
CA GLU A 50 0.45 6.70 -1.27
C GLU A 50 0.03 5.23 -1.05
N LEU A 51 1.00 4.30 -1.07
CA LEU A 51 0.74 2.88 -0.79
C LEU A 51 0.33 2.64 0.67
N SER A 52 0.95 3.31 1.63
CA SER A 52 0.56 3.23 3.05
C SER A 52 -0.83 3.85 3.28
N GLU A 53 -1.09 5.04 2.74
CA GLU A 53 -2.39 5.73 2.85
C GLU A 53 -3.53 4.94 2.19
N SER A 54 -3.21 4.15 1.16
CA SER A 54 -4.19 3.29 0.50
C SER A 54 -4.70 2.14 1.37
N GLY A 55 -3.96 1.73 2.42
CA GLY A 55 -4.25 0.55 3.25
C GLY A 55 -3.81 -0.79 2.64
N LEU A 56 -3.26 -0.78 1.42
CA LEU A 56 -2.84 -2.01 0.72
C LEU A 56 -1.66 -2.73 1.41
N MET A 57 -0.83 -2.02 2.18
CA MET A 57 0.26 -2.65 2.95
C MET A 57 -0.24 -3.50 4.13
N ARG A 58 -1.53 -3.40 4.49
CA ARG A 58 -2.14 -4.10 5.62
C ARG A 58 -3.24 -5.09 5.22
N LEU A 59 -3.25 -5.55 3.96
CA LEU A 59 -4.27 -6.49 3.46
C LEU A 59 -4.36 -7.76 4.31
N LEU A 60 -3.23 -8.39 4.61
CA LEU A 60 -3.17 -9.66 5.35
C LEU A 60 -3.09 -9.50 6.87
N GLN A 61 -2.93 -8.27 7.37
CA GLN A 61 -2.73 -8.04 8.80
C GLN A 61 -4.06 -8.26 9.55
N PRO A 62 -4.04 -8.88 10.75
CA PRO A 62 -5.25 -9.08 11.54
C PRO A 62 -5.97 -7.77 11.90
N ARG A 63 -7.29 -7.82 12.06
CA ARG A 63 -8.10 -6.64 12.45
C ARG A 63 -7.70 -6.05 13.80
N ARG A 64 -7.22 -6.89 14.74
CA ARG A 64 -6.77 -6.44 16.07
C ARG A 64 -5.59 -5.45 16.04
N VAL A 65 -4.82 -5.42 14.96
CA VAL A 65 -3.73 -4.44 14.73
C VAL A 65 -4.09 -3.40 13.67
N GLY A 66 -5.37 -3.30 13.30
CA GLY A 66 -5.86 -2.35 12.29
C GLY A 66 -5.56 -2.76 10.85
N GLY A 67 -5.46 -4.06 10.57
CA GLY A 67 -5.36 -4.60 9.21
C GLY A 67 -6.69 -5.08 8.65
N SER A 68 -6.69 -5.44 7.36
CA SER A 68 -7.92 -5.84 6.65
C SER A 68 -8.29 -7.32 6.83
N GLU A 69 -7.34 -8.14 7.28
CA GLU A 69 -7.49 -9.59 7.50
C GLU A 69 -8.11 -10.31 6.30
N LEU A 70 -7.68 -9.91 5.09
CA LEU A 70 -8.15 -10.48 3.84
C LEU A 70 -7.46 -11.81 3.52
N PRO A 71 -8.12 -12.71 2.78
CA PRO A 71 -7.50 -13.95 2.34
C PRO A 71 -6.36 -13.69 1.34
N TRP A 72 -5.42 -14.65 1.24
CA TRP A 72 -4.27 -14.58 0.32
C TRP A 72 -4.63 -14.30 -1.13
N VAL A 73 -5.78 -14.78 -1.61
CA VAL A 73 -6.26 -14.50 -2.96
C VAL A 73 -6.37 -13.01 -3.23
N ALA A 74 -6.80 -12.22 -2.23
CA ALA A 74 -6.89 -10.77 -2.35
C ALA A 74 -5.51 -10.08 -2.43
N LEU A 75 -4.43 -10.70 -1.98
CA LEU A 75 -3.07 -10.16 -2.19
C LEU A 75 -2.60 -10.40 -3.63
N ILE A 76 -3.00 -11.52 -4.24
CA ILE A 76 -2.53 -11.96 -5.56
C ILE A 76 -3.32 -11.31 -6.69
N ASP A 77 -4.63 -11.13 -6.50
CA ASP A 77 -5.54 -10.55 -7.51
C ASP A 77 -5.39 -9.03 -7.67
N VAL A 78 -4.74 -8.38 -6.70
CA VAL A 78 -4.56 -6.92 -6.60
C VAL A 78 -3.38 -6.42 -7.42
#